data_AF-A0A9C9G217-F1
#
_entry.id   AF-A0A9C9G217-F1
#
_cell.length_a   1.000
_cell.length_b   1.000
_cell.length_c   1.000
_cell.angle_alpha   90.00
_cell.angle_beta   90.00
_cell.angle_gamma   90.00
#
_symmetry.space_group_name_H-M   'P 1'
#
loop_
_entity.id
_entity.type
_entity.pdbx_description
1 polymer ?
#
loop_
_entity_poly.entity_id
_entity_poly.type
_entity_poly.pdbx_seq_one_letter_code
_entity_poly.pdbx_strand_id
1 'polypeptide(L)' 'KALEANKARAVDIVGEATYRVWRLYMEGSAYYFNEGSINVFQVLAGHDREPLTVGLRRDELYEKGCECQPACTGTVDEK' A
#
# COMPACT_ATOMS: atom_id res chain seq x y z
N LYS A 1 1.47 7.10 -15.08
CA LYS A 1 1.87 8.28 -15.90
C LYS A 1 3.33 8.70 -15.73
N ALA A 2 3.99 8.49 -14.58
CA ALA A 2 5.36 9.00 -14.36
C ALA A 2 6.44 8.38 -15.26
N LEU A 3 6.40 7.06 -15.53
CA LEU A 3 7.47 6.40 -16.31
C LEU A 3 7.48 6.84 -17.78
N GLU A 4 6.32 6.83 -18.45
CA GLU A 4 6.24 7.23 -19.87
C GLU A 4 6.57 8.71 -20.07
N ALA A 5 6.12 9.57 -19.14
CA ALA A 5 6.48 10.99 -19.14
C ALA A 5 7.99 11.24 -18.98
N ASN A 6 8.71 10.28 -18.37
CA ASN A 6 10.16 10.35 -18.16
C ASN A 6 10.93 9.33 -19.01
N LYS A 7 10.38 8.91 -20.17
CA LYS A 7 10.98 7.88 -21.03
C LYS A 7 12.48 8.11 -21.27
N ALA A 8 12.87 9.30 -21.72
CA ALA A 8 14.25 9.58 -22.09
C ALA A 8 15.23 9.30 -20.93
N ARG A 9 14.89 9.77 -19.72
CA ARG A 9 15.68 9.54 -18.51
C ARG A 9 15.66 8.07 -18.09
N ALA A 10 14.53 7.39 -18.20
CA ALA A 10 14.44 5.96 -17.88
C ALA A 10 15.31 5.13 -18.83
N VAL A 11 15.25 5.41 -20.13
CA VAL A 11 16.06 4.73 -21.16
C VAL A 11 17.55 5.00 -20.97
N ASP A 12 17.94 6.20 -20.58
CA ASP A 12 19.34 6.53 -20.26
C ASP A 12 19.89 5.67 -19.10
N ILE A 13 19.06 5.42 -18.07
CA ILE A 13 19.48 4.65 -16.89
C ILE A 13 19.51 3.14 -17.17
N VAL A 14 18.49 2.59 -17.82
CA VAL A 14 18.30 1.12 -17.91
C VAL A 14 18.35 0.55 -19.33
N GLY A 15 18.41 1.40 -20.36
CA GLY A 15 18.31 1.03 -21.76
C GLY A 15 16.88 0.80 -22.27
N GLU A 16 16.70 0.85 -23.59
CA GLU A 16 15.39 0.76 -24.25
C GLU A 16 14.72 -0.61 -24.02
N ALA A 17 15.50 -1.71 -24.04
CA ALA A 17 14.97 -3.05 -23.85
C ALA A 17 14.32 -3.21 -22.46
N THR A 18 15.04 -2.83 -21.42
CA THR A 18 14.57 -2.88 -20.02
C THR A 18 13.37 -1.94 -19.82
N TYR A 19 13.41 -0.73 -20.37
CA TYR A 19 12.29 0.21 -20.33
C TYR A 19 11.00 -0.42 -20.91
N ARG A 20 11.10 -1.11 -22.07
CA ARG A 20 9.93 -1.74 -22.71
C ARG A 20 9.35 -2.87 -21.87
N VAL A 21 10.20 -3.67 -21.23
CA VAL A 21 9.75 -4.73 -20.30
C VAL A 21 9.00 -4.12 -19.12
N TRP A 22 9.54 -3.06 -18.51
CA TRP A 22 8.88 -2.36 -17.41
C TRP A 22 7.54 -1.75 -17.81
N ARG A 23 7.46 -1.17 -19.00
CA ARG A 23 6.22 -0.64 -19.55
C ARG A 23 5.17 -1.74 -19.69
N LEU A 24 5.54 -2.87 -20.30
CA LEU A 24 4.64 -4.01 -20.47
C LEU A 24 4.21 -4.59 -19.11
N TYR A 25 5.12 -4.71 -18.16
CA TYR A 25 4.83 -5.18 -16.81
C TYR A 25 3.77 -4.31 -16.12
N MET A 26 3.92 -2.98 -16.16
CA MET A 26 2.98 -2.08 -15.49
C MET A 26 1.61 -2.08 -16.17
N GLU A 27 1.55 -2.02 -17.50
CA GLU A 27 0.29 -2.06 -18.25
C GLU A 27 -0.42 -3.41 -18.07
N GLY A 28 0.32 -4.52 -18.15
CA GLY A 28 -0.21 -5.86 -17.88
C GLY A 28 -0.72 -5.99 -16.46
N SER A 29 0.02 -5.49 -15.47
CA SER A 29 -0.44 -5.50 -14.07
C SER A 29 -1.74 -4.69 -13.91
N ALA A 30 -1.81 -3.49 -14.50
CA ALA A 30 -3.02 -2.67 -14.44
C ALA A 30 -4.23 -3.37 -15.08
N TYR A 31 -4.03 -4.04 -16.21
CA TYR A 31 -5.07 -4.84 -16.86
C TYR A 31 -5.58 -5.97 -15.95
N TYR A 32 -4.68 -6.78 -15.39
CA TYR A 32 -5.06 -7.93 -14.56
C TYR A 32 -5.65 -7.53 -13.20
N PHE A 33 -5.26 -6.38 -12.65
CA PHE A 33 -5.98 -5.77 -11.53
C PHE A 33 -7.40 -5.34 -11.91
N ASN A 34 -7.59 -4.75 -13.08
CA ASN A 34 -8.91 -4.32 -13.55
C ASN A 34 -9.83 -5.50 -13.92
N GLU A 35 -9.27 -6.58 -14.45
CA GLU A 35 -9.98 -7.84 -14.68
C GLU A 35 -10.32 -8.57 -13.36
N GLY A 36 -9.55 -8.33 -12.30
CA GLY A 36 -9.72 -8.96 -10.99
C GLY A 36 -9.01 -10.30 -10.83
N SER A 37 -8.11 -10.66 -11.75
CA SER A 37 -7.29 -11.87 -11.66
C SER A 37 -6.07 -11.71 -10.74
N ILE A 38 -5.66 -10.46 -10.45
CA ILE A 38 -4.69 -10.12 -9.40
C ILE A 38 -5.37 -9.18 -8.39
N ASN A 39 -5.16 -9.40 -7.10
CA ASN A 39 -5.79 -8.64 -6.02
C ASN A 39 -4.80 -8.33 -4.90
N VAL A 40 -5.06 -7.25 -4.16
CA VAL A 40 -4.35 -6.93 -2.91
C VAL A 40 -5.35 -7.00 -1.77
N PHE A 41 -5.01 -7.78 -0.74
CA PHE A 41 -5.85 -7.96 0.44
C PHE A 41 -5.19 -7.30 1.65
N GLN A 42 -5.95 -6.50 2.38
CA GLN A 42 -5.57 -6.02 3.71
C GLN A 42 -6.37 -6.81 4.74
N VAL A 43 -5.66 -7.60 5.54
CA VAL A 43 -6.26 -8.47 6.56
C VAL A 43 -5.90 -7.93 7.94
N LEU A 44 -6.92 -7.67 8.75
CA LEU A 44 -6.75 -7.42 10.19
C LEU A 44 -7.00 -8.72 10.93
N ALA A 45 -6.01 -9.18 11.69
CA ALA A 45 -6.05 -10.44 12.44
C ALA A 45 -5.69 -10.20 13.92
N GLY A 46 -6.23 -11.03 14.80
CA GLY A 46 -5.95 -11.02 16.24
C GLY A 46 -5.97 -12.45 16.80
N HIS A 47 -5.55 -12.61 18.04
CA HIS A 47 -5.55 -13.91 18.71
C HIS A 47 -6.95 -14.30 19.18
N ASP A 48 -7.26 -15.60 19.10
CA ASP A 48 -8.51 -16.15 19.62
C ASP A 48 -8.58 -15.97 21.14
N ARG A 49 -9.72 -15.49 21.65
CA ARG A 49 -10.01 -15.20 23.06
C ARG A 49 -9.15 -14.11 23.72
N GLU A 50 -8.42 -13.31 22.95
CA GLU A 50 -7.77 -12.11 23.47
C GLU A 50 -8.64 -10.86 23.29
N PRO A 51 -8.60 -9.88 24.22
CA PRO A 51 -9.29 -8.62 24.05
C PRO A 51 -8.84 -7.88 22.78
N LEU A 52 -9.78 -7.47 21.95
CA LEU A 52 -9.50 -6.68 20.75
C LEU A 52 -9.25 -5.22 21.14
N THR A 53 -8.11 -4.67 20.70
CA THR A 53 -7.75 -3.26 20.90
C THR A 53 -8.36 -2.31 19.87
N VAL A 54 -9.11 -2.86 18.91
CA VAL A 54 -9.83 -2.13 17.86
C VAL A 54 -11.30 -2.04 18.20
N GLY A 55 -11.96 -0.96 17.74
CA GLY A 55 -13.40 -0.83 17.87
C GLY A 55 -14.16 -2.02 17.24
N LEU A 56 -15.30 -2.39 17.82
CA LEU A 56 -16.20 -3.41 17.26
C LEU A 56 -16.85 -2.96 15.93
N ARG A 57 -16.73 -1.67 15.60
CA ARG A 57 -17.30 -1.05 14.40
C ARG A 57 -16.16 -0.51 13.54
N ARG A 58 -16.41 -0.40 12.23
CA ARG A 58 -15.45 0.16 11.26
C ARG A 58 -15.53 1.68 11.13
N ASP A 59 -16.25 2.35 12.03
CA ASP A 59 -16.45 3.80 11.96
C ASP A 59 -15.09 4.52 12.06
N GLU A 60 -14.19 4.05 12.95
CA GLU A 60 -12.80 4.53 13.08
C GLU A 60 -11.96 4.35 11.80
N LEU A 61 -12.23 3.33 10.98
CA LEU A 61 -11.48 3.05 9.75
C LEU A 61 -11.81 4.05 8.63
N TYR A 62 -13.03 4.56 8.61
CA TYR A 62 -13.53 5.47 7.57
C TYR A 62 -13.70 6.91 8.06
N GLU A 63 -13.57 7.15 9.35
CA GLU A 63 -13.47 8.49 9.90
C GLU A 63 -12.28 9.18 9.24
N LYS A 64 -12.46 10.43 8.81
CA LYS A 64 -11.36 11.22 8.22
C LYS A 64 -10.40 11.66 9.33
N GLY A 65 -9.66 10.69 9.86
CA GLY A 65 -8.60 10.89 10.82
C GLY A 65 -7.38 11.47 10.12
N CYS A 66 -6.97 12.65 10.58
CA CYS A 66 -5.69 13.25 10.26
C CYS A 66 -4.54 12.26 10.47
N GLU A 67 -3.55 12.41 9.61
CA GLU A 67 -2.25 11.79 9.51
C GLU A 67 -1.68 11.22 10.83
N CYS A 68 -1.17 9.99 10.72
CA CYS A 68 -0.24 9.31 11.63
C CYS A 68 0.15 10.13 12.88
N GLN A 69 -0.41 9.78 14.04
CA GLN A 69 0.16 10.20 15.31
C GLN A 69 1.61 9.69 15.38
N PRO A 70 2.61 10.58 15.58
CA PRO A 70 3.98 10.14 15.75
C PRO A 70 4.06 9.27 17.00
N ALA A 71 4.73 8.13 16.85
CA ALA A 71 5.04 7.09 17.81
C ALA A 71 4.69 7.41 19.28
N CYS A 72 3.93 6.50 19.92
CA CYS A 72 3.78 6.43 21.37
C CYS A 72 5.15 6.60 22.06
N THR A 73 5.45 7.80 22.52
CA THR A 73 6.49 8.04 23.51
C THR A 73 6.00 7.45 24.80
N GLY A 74 6.73 6.43 25.27
CA GLY A 74 6.39 5.71 26.49
C GLY A 74 6.24 6.63 27.68
N THR A 75 5.29 6.28 28.54
CA THR A 75 5.36 6.55 29.97
C THR A 75 4.98 5.25 30.67
N VAL A 76 6.01 4.56 31.15
CA VAL A 76 5.96 3.81 32.39
C VAL A 76 5.46 4.75 33.49
N ASP A 77 4.56 4.25 34.34
CA ASP A 77 4.25 4.65 35.74
C ASP A 77 2.74 4.56 35.99
N GLU A 78 2.20 4.24 37.16
CA GLU A 78 2.62 3.62 38.41
C GLU A 78 1.35 3.66 39.28
N LYS A 79 0.81 2.50 39.67
CA LYS A 79 0.17 2.19 40.97
C LYS A 79 -0.58 0.86 40.92
#